data_AF-A0A835UBC1-F1
#
_entry.id   AF-A0A835UBC1-F1
#
_cell.length_a   1.000
_cell.length_b   1.000
_cell.length_c   1.000
_cell.angle_alpha   90.00
_cell.angle_beta   90.00
_cell.angle_gamma   90.00
#
_symmetry.space_group_name_H-M   'P 1'
#
loop_
_entity.id
_entity.type
_entity.pdbx_description
1 polymer ?
#
loop_
_entity_poly.entity_id
_entity_poly.type
_entity_poly.pdbx_seq_one_letter_code
_entity_poly.pdbx_strand_id
1 'polypeptide(L)'
;MCEVQLPEARAFYGFQIAIENIHSEMYSLLLETYIKDSAAKSRLFRAIETIPCVARKAEWALRWIDASETFAERLLAFACVEGIFFSGSFCAIFWLKKRGLMPGLTFSNELISRRRPSL
;
A
#
# COMPACT_ATOMS: atom_id res chain seq x y z
N MET A 1 16.54 1.53 7.76
CA MET A 1 16.68 2.75 8.60
C MET A 1 18.13 3.10 8.96
N CYS A 2 19.10 2.18 8.90
CA CYS A 2 20.52 2.48 9.16
C CYS A 2 21.24 3.24 8.05
N GLU A 3 20.68 3.37 6.84
CA GLU A 3 21.39 3.98 5.70
C GLU A 3 21.20 5.49 5.60
N VAL A 4 20.09 6.02 6.13
CA VAL A 4 19.78 7.46 6.10
C VAL A 4 20.12 8.07 7.45
N GLN A 5 21.17 8.90 7.48
CA GLN A 5 21.68 9.51 8.72
C GLN A 5 21.00 10.84 9.08
N LEU A 6 20.38 11.52 8.09
CA LEU A 6 19.76 12.82 8.28
C LEU A 6 18.55 12.72 9.23
N PRO A 7 18.52 13.51 10.33
CA PRO A 7 17.47 13.40 11.34
C PRO A 7 16.08 13.76 10.79
N GLU A 8 15.99 14.72 9.87
CA GLU A 8 14.74 15.13 9.23
C GLU A 8 14.14 13.97 8.41
N ALA A 9 14.99 13.29 7.64
CA ALA A 9 14.56 12.13 6.85
C ALA A 9 14.17 10.94 7.73
N ARG A 10 14.88 10.72 8.84
CA ARG A 10 14.51 9.69 9.83
C ARG A 10 13.18 10.00 10.50
N ALA A 11 12.93 11.26 10.86
CA ALA A 11 11.65 11.70 11.39
C ALA A 11 10.52 11.46 10.38
N PHE A 12 10.74 11.80 9.10
CA PHE A 12 9.80 11.54 8.02
C PHE A 12 9.47 10.04 7.88
N TYR A 13 10.48 9.17 7.80
CA TYR A 13 10.25 7.72 7.70
C TYR A 13 9.57 7.14 8.94
N GLY A 14 9.85 7.68 10.13
CA GLY A 14 9.15 7.30 11.36
C GLY A 14 7.65 7.58 11.29
N PHE A 15 7.27 8.79 10.85
CA PHE A 15 5.87 9.12 10.61
C PHE A 15 5.24 8.31 9.47
N GLN A 16 6.00 8.06 8.40
CA GLN A 16 5.52 7.25 7.29
C GLN A 16 5.14 5.84 7.75
N ILE A 17 5.95 5.19 8.59
CA ILE A 17 5.65 3.87 9.16
C ILE A 17 4.36 3.92 10.00
N ALA A 18 4.20 4.95 10.84
CA ALA A 18 2.99 5.10 11.65
C ALA A 18 1.74 5.27 10.78
N ILE A 19 1.81 6.06 9.70
CA ILE A 19 0.70 6.27 8.77
C ILE A 19 0.39 5.00 7.97
N GLU A 20 1.38 4.26 7.49
CA GLU A 20 1.15 3.00 6.78
C GLU A 20 0.52 1.92 7.69
N ASN A 21 0.81 1.92 9.00
CA ASN A 21 0.11 1.06 9.94
C ASN A 21 -1.38 1.41 10.05
N ILE A 22 -1.73 2.70 10.09
CA ILE A 22 -3.13 3.15 10.07
C ILE A 22 -3.79 2.76 8.74
N HIS A 23 -3.07 2.86 7.61
CA HIS A 23 -3.58 2.40 6.31
C HIS A 23 -3.90 0.89 6.34
N SER A 24 -3.04 0.07 6.93
CA SER A 24 -3.23 -1.37 7.08
C SER A 24 -4.47 -1.72 7.92
N GLU A 25 -4.65 -1.05 9.07
CA GLU A 25 -5.83 -1.21 9.92
C GLU A 25 -7.11 -0.84 9.17
N MET A 26 -7.10 0.31 8.48
CA MET A 26 -8.21 0.79 7.68
C MET A 26 -8.62 -0.27 6.63
N TYR A 27 -7.66 -0.80 5.86
CA TYR A 27 -7.96 -1.84 4.87
C TYR A 27 -8.52 -3.12 5.50
N SER A 28 -7.98 -3.54 6.64
CA SER A 28 -8.48 -4.69 7.37
C SER A 28 -9.94 -4.49 7.81
N LEU A 29 -10.27 -3.31 8.34
CA LEU A 29 -11.63 -2.95 8.75
C LEU A 29 -12.61 -2.92 7.57
N LEU A 30 -12.20 -2.36 6.41
CA LEU A 30 -13.05 -2.40 5.22
C LEU A 30 -13.32 -3.82 4.75
N LEU A 31 -12.30 -4.68 4.78
CA LEU A 31 -12.42 -6.07 4.37
C LEU A 31 -13.36 -6.83 5.30
N GLU A 32 -13.25 -6.62 6.62
CA GLU A 32 -14.19 -7.16 7.59
C GLU A 32 -15.63 -6.64 7.42
N THR A 33 -15.76 -5.36 7.07
CA THR A 33 -17.06 -4.71 6.89
C THR A 33 -17.77 -5.22 5.65
N TYR A 34 -17.06 -5.36 4.52
CA TYR A 34 -17.68 -5.70 3.24
C TYR A 34 -17.70 -7.20 2.93
N ILE A 35 -16.75 -7.99 3.44
CA ILE A 35 -16.68 -9.43 3.19
C ILE A 35 -17.22 -10.20 4.41
N LYS A 36 -18.43 -10.76 4.25
CA LYS A 36 -19.12 -11.51 5.31
C LYS A 36 -18.74 -12.98 5.35
N ASP A 37 -18.41 -13.56 4.20
CA ASP A 37 -17.97 -14.95 4.12
C ASP A 37 -16.57 -15.12 4.74
N SER A 38 -16.48 -16.02 5.73
CA SER A 38 -15.25 -16.30 6.46
C SER A 38 -14.17 -16.95 5.58
N ALA A 39 -14.57 -17.82 4.65
CA ALA A 39 -13.63 -18.49 3.76
C ALA A 39 -13.00 -17.50 2.76
N ALA A 40 -13.81 -16.67 2.10
CA ALA A 40 -13.34 -15.60 1.23
C ALA A 40 -12.46 -14.60 1.98
N LYS A 41 -12.85 -14.22 3.20
CA LYS A 41 -12.07 -13.33 4.08
C LYS A 41 -10.68 -13.91 4.38
N SER A 42 -10.61 -15.16 4.83
CA SER A 42 -9.33 -15.84 5.11
C SER A 42 -8.44 -15.90 3.87
N ARG A 43 -9.02 -16.21 2.70
CA ARG A 43 -8.29 -16.19 1.42
C ARG A 43 -7.70 -14.81 1.11
N LEU A 44 -8.49 -13.74 1.29
CA LEU A 44 -8.06 -12.37 0.98
C LEU A 44 -7.01 -11.83 1.97
N PHE A 45 -7.07 -12.20 3.25
CA PHE A 45 -6.00 -11.87 4.19
C PHE A 45 -4.68 -12.57 3.85
N ARG A 46 -4.75 -13.75 3.21
CA ARG A 46 -3.59 -14.46 2.67
C ARG A 46 -3.33 -14.13 1.19
N ALA A 47 -3.69 -12.93 0.74
CA ALA A 47 -3.63 -12.55 -0.68
C ALA A 47 -2.25 -12.74 -1.33
N ILE A 48 -1.15 -12.60 -0.59
CA ILE A 48 0.21 -12.83 -1.11
C ILE A 48 0.37 -14.29 -1.59
N GLU A 49 -0.23 -15.25 -0.88
CA GLU A 49 -0.15 -16.68 -1.22
C GLU A 49 -1.27 -17.12 -2.16
N THR A 50 -2.45 -16.49 -2.05
CA THR A 50 -3.68 -16.96 -2.71
C THR A 50 -4.00 -16.21 -4.02
N ILE A 51 -3.41 -15.03 -4.24
CA ILE A 51 -3.67 -14.19 -5.42
C ILE A 51 -2.37 -14.01 -6.22
N PRO A 52 -2.25 -14.62 -7.42
CA PRO A 52 -1.01 -14.61 -8.20
C PRO A 52 -0.47 -13.21 -8.54
N CYS A 53 -1.36 -12.22 -8.77
CA CYS A 53 -0.88 -10.86 -9.07
C CYS A 53 -0.25 -10.17 -7.86
N VAL A 54 -0.69 -10.50 -6.63
CA VAL A 54 -0.11 -9.99 -5.39
C VAL A 54 1.21 -10.71 -5.11
N ALA A 55 1.25 -12.03 -5.29
CA ALA A 55 2.47 -12.83 -5.18
C ALA A 55 3.60 -12.27 -6.07
N ARG A 56 3.32 -12.01 -7.35
CA ARG A 56 4.31 -11.45 -8.29
C ARG A 56 4.77 -10.04 -7.88
N LYS A 57 3.89 -9.21 -7.33
CA LYS A 57 4.27 -7.89 -6.81
C LYS A 57 5.20 -8.01 -5.61
N ALA A 58 4.91 -8.94 -4.69
CA ALA A 58 5.74 -9.23 -3.54
C ALA A 58 7.13 -9.76 -3.96
N GLU A 59 7.17 -10.69 -4.91
CA GLU A 59 8.44 -11.22 -5.44
C GLU A 59 9.28 -10.11 -6.09
N TRP A 60 8.67 -9.24 -6.89
CA TRP A 60 9.35 -8.09 -7.46
C TRP A 60 9.91 -7.17 -6.37
N ALA A 61 9.10 -6.84 -5.36
CA ALA A 61 9.54 -5.97 -4.27
C ALA A 61 10.73 -6.59 -3.50
N LEU A 62 10.67 -7.88 -3.17
CA LEU A 62 11.79 -8.58 -2.52
C LEU A 62 13.06 -8.54 -3.37
N ARG A 63 12.94 -8.76 -4.68
CA ARG A 63 14.08 -8.74 -5.61
C ARG A 63 14.81 -7.40 -5.64
N TRP A 64 14.08 -6.29 -5.59
CA TRP A 64 14.68 -4.95 -5.77
C TRP A 64 14.91 -4.18 -4.47
N ILE A 65 14.27 -4.57 -3.37
CA ILE A 65 14.44 -3.92 -2.07
C ILE A 65 15.44 -4.68 -1.20
N ASP A 66 15.47 -6.02 -1.27
CA ASP A 66 16.31 -6.85 -0.40
C ASP A 66 17.58 -7.33 -1.10
N ALA A 67 17.50 -7.66 -2.39
CA ALA A 67 18.63 -8.23 -3.14
C ALA A 67 19.45 -7.20 -3.95
N SER A 68 19.09 -5.91 -3.96
CA SER A 68 19.87 -4.91 -4.68
C SER A 68 21.04 -4.39 -3.84
N GLU A 69 22.20 -4.28 -4.46
CA GLU A 69 23.44 -3.83 -3.81
C GLU A 69 23.39 -2.34 -3.47
N THR A 70 22.79 -1.51 -4.33
CA THR A 70 22.86 -0.05 -4.19
C THR A 70 21.63 0.58 -3.53
N PHE A 71 21.86 1.61 -2.72
CA PHE A 71 20.79 2.40 -2.10
C PHE A 71 19.90 3.12 -3.12
N ALA A 72 20.49 3.57 -4.23
CA ALA A 72 19.75 4.26 -5.30
C ALA A 72 18.71 3.35 -5.96
N GLU A 73 19.06 2.08 -6.23
CA GLU A 73 18.13 1.10 -6.78
C GLU A 73 17.00 0.80 -5.79
N ARG A 74 17.31 0.60 -4.50
CA ARG A 74 16.28 0.40 -3.46
C ARG A 74 15.34 1.60 -3.37
N LEU A 75 15.88 2.81 -3.44
CA LEU A 75 15.08 4.04 -3.38
C LEU A 75 14.15 4.18 -4.59
N LEU A 76 14.63 3.88 -5.80
CA LEU A 76 13.80 3.89 -7.00
C LEU A 76 12.74 2.78 -6.96
N ALA A 77 13.11 1.58 -6.52
CA ALA A 77 12.18 0.48 -6.35
C ALA A 77 11.09 0.83 -5.33
N PHE A 78 11.46 1.46 -4.22
CA PHE A 78 10.54 1.96 -3.21
C PHE A 78 9.58 3.01 -3.78
N ALA A 79 10.08 3.97 -4.57
CA ALA A 79 9.23 4.95 -5.25
C ALA A 79 8.24 4.29 -6.22
N CYS A 80 8.63 3.24 -6.93
CA CYS A 80 7.73 2.47 -7.79
C CYS A 80 6.63 1.74 -7.00
N VAL A 81 6.95 1.18 -5.82
CA VAL A 81 5.95 0.54 -4.94
C VAL A 81 4.95 1.58 -4.43
N GLU A 82 5.44 2.75 -4.01
CA GLU A 82 4.57 3.79 -3.44
C GLU A 82 3.72 4.51 -4.48
N GLY A 83 4.29 4.86 -5.64
CA GLY A 83 3.62 5.66 -6.67
C GLY A 83 2.91 4.87 -7.77
N ILE A 84 3.50 3.75 -8.24
CA ILE A 84 3.02 3.07 -9.46
C ILE A 84 2.12 1.89 -9.11
N PHE A 85 2.53 1.03 -8.18
CA PHE A 85 1.91 -0.29 -7.97
C PHE A 85 0.42 -0.23 -7.60
N PHE A 86 -0.02 0.84 -6.93
CA PHE A 86 -1.40 0.98 -6.44
C PHE A 86 -2.21 2.07 -7.16
N SER A 87 -1.60 2.82 -8.08
CA SER A 87 -2.23 3.90 -8.86
C SER A 87 -3.54 3.45 -9.53
N GLY A 88 -3.54 2.29 -10.18
CA GLY A 88 -4.72 1.74 -10.86
C GLY A 88 -5.86 1.40 -9.90
N SER A 89 -5.54 0.84 -8.73
CA SER A 89 -6.54 0.53 -7.69
C SER A 89 -7.17 1.80 -7.12
N PHE A 90 -6.36 2.82 -6.84
CA PHE A 90 -6.86 4.12 -6.38
C PHE A 90 -7.79 4.76 -7.41
N CYS A 91 -7.41 4.73 -8.70
CA CYS A 91 -8.23 5.24 -9.80
C CYS A 91 -9.59 4.52 -9.89
N ALA A 92 -9.60 3.17 -9.78
CA ALA A 92 -10.83 2.39 -9.80
C ALA A 92 -11.79 2.75 -8.64
N ILE A 93 -11.27 3.10 -7.45
CA ILE A 93 -12.10 3.54 -6.33
C ILE A 93 -12.59 4.99 -6.53
N PHE A 94 -11.77 5.88 -7.11
CA PHE A 94 -12.23 7.22 -7.49
C PHE A 94 -13.35 7.18 -8.55
N TRP A 95 -13.34 6.18 -9.42
CA TRP A 95 -14.47 5.96 -10.33
C TRP A 95 -15.78 5.68 -9.59
N LEU A 96 -15.76 4.90 -8.51
CA LEU A 96 -16.93 4.70 -7.65
C LEU A 96 -17.37 6.00 -6.97
N LYS A 97 -16.41 6.84 -6.54
CA LYS A 97 -16.68 8.16 -5.98
C LYS A 97 -17.44 9.05 -6.96
N LYS A 98 -17.02 9.07 -8.23
CA LYS A 98 -17.70 9.85 -9.29
C LYS A 98 -19.17 9.44 -9.47
N ARG A 99 -19.52 8.21 -9.12
CA ARG A 99 -20.88 7.67 -9.17
C ARG A 99 -21.65 7.82 -7.85
N GLY A 100 -21.06 8.42 -6.82
CA GLY A 100 -21.68 8.58 -5.50
C GLY A 100 -21.82 7.27 -4.71
N LEU A 101 -21.02 6.25 -5.01
CA LEU A 101 -21.11 4.93 -4.37
C LEU A 101 -20.03 4.76 -3.29
N MET A 102 -20.36 3.95 -2.28
CA MET A 102 -19.44 3.54 -1.19
C MET A 102 -18.70 4.72 -0.53
N PRO A 103 -19.42 5.64 0.14
CA PRO A 103 -18.83 6.86 0.70
C PRO A 103 -17.70 6.60 1.70
N GLY A 104 -17.82 5.55 2.53
CA GLY A 104 -16.76 5.17 3.48
C GLY A 104 -15.46 4.72 2.79
N LEU A 105 -15.57 3.83 1.79
CA LEU A 105 -14.44 3.36 0.98
C LEU A 105 -13.79 4.49 0.18
N THR A 106 -14.60 5.35 -0.44
CA THR A 106 -14.08 6.42 -1.30
C THR A 106 -13.43 7.56 -0.49
N PHE A 107 -13.95 7.85 0.70
CA PHE A 107 -13.34 8.80 1.62
C PHE A 107 -12.00 8.29 2.17
N SER A 108 -11.95 7.03 2.64
CA SER A 108 -10.68 6.46 3.12
C SER A 108 -9.64 6.37 2.01
N ASN A 109 -10.05 6.01 0.79
CA ASN A 109 -9.19 6.00 -0.40
C ASN A 109 -8.59 7.38 -0.70
N GLU A 110 -9.36 8.45 -0.56
CA GLU A 110 -8.87 9.82 -0.73
C GLU A 110 -7.81 10.19 0.32
N LEU A 111 -8.01 9.79 1.57
CA LEU A 111 -7.02 10.05 2.63
C LEU A 111 -5.72 9.26 2.41
N ILE A 112 -5.83 7.99 1.99
CA ILE A 112 -4.67 7.12 1.77
C ILE A 112 -3.88 7.58 0.53
N SER A 113 -4.57 7.85 -0.58
CA SER A 113 -3.91 8.29 -1.83
C SER A 113 -3.23 9.65 -1.71
N ARG A 114 -3.75 10.56 -0.90
CA ARG A 114 -3.09 11.86 -0.60
C ARG A 114 -1.86 11.75 0.29
N ARG A 115 -1.77 10.70 1.11
CA ARG A 115 -0.69 10.52 2.10
C ARG A 115 0.44 9.65 1.60
N ARG A 116 0.21 8.79 0.61
CA ARG A 116 1.31 8.13 -0.09
C ARG A 116 2.14 9.19 -0.80
N PRO A 117 3.48 9.12 -0.73
CA PRO A 117 4.36 10.09 -1.37
C PRO A 117 4.21 9.96 -2.89
N SER A 118 3.31 10.74 -3.48
CA SER A 118 3.35 11.08 -4.89
C SER A 118 4.51 12.03 -5.08
N LEU A 119 5.55 11.59 -5.79
CA LEU A 119 6.58 12.45 -6.38
C LEU A 119 5.94 13.56 -7.22
#